data_AF-A0A024SAN3-F1
#
_entry.id   AF-A0A024SAN3-F1
#
_cell.length_a   1.000
_cell.length_b   1.000
_cell.length_c   1.000
_cell.angle_alpha   90.00
_cell.angle_beta   90.00
_cell.angle_gamma   90.00
#
_symmetry.space_group_name_H-M   'P 1'
#
loop_
_entity.id
_entity.type
_entity.pdbx_description
1 polymer ?
#
loop_
_entity_poly.entity_id
_entity_poly.type
_entity_poly.pdbx_seq_one_letter_code
_entity_poly.pdbx_strand_id
1 'polypeptide(L)'
;MHSSCSECRRRKQKCSRYWPCRHCGTRRVANECTFQSVLEVKAPEERRARLDKLAAEMEGASFFSQALNEELDDGSPSTVDDLEALGYSSAHAVSSCSLEPEEQQV
;
A
#
# COMPACT_ATOMS: atom_id res chain seq x y z
N MET A 1 -2.18 -18.45 12.20
CA MET A 1 -1.30 -18.47 13.40
C MET A 1 -0.30 -17.31 13.30
N HIS A 2 -0.33 -16.33 14.20
CA HIS A 2 0.68 -15.25 14.20
C HIS A 2 2.02 -15.70 14.82
N SER A 3 3.12 -15.27 14.22
CA SER A 3 4.48 -15.53 14.69
C SER A 3 4.79 -14.75 15.97
N SER A 4 5.75 -15.23 16.77
CA SER A 4 6.28 -14.45 17.90
C SER A 4 7.12 -13.27 17.37
N CYS A 5 7.03 -12.11 18.04
CA CYS A 5 7.90 -10.97 17.71
C CYS A 5 9.39 -11.34 17.86
N SER A 6 10.25 -10.60 17.16
CA SER A 6 11.71 -10.73 17.15
C SER A 6 12.29 -10.78 18.57
N GLU A 7 11.89 -9.86 19.44
CA GLU A 7 12.39 -9.77 20.82
C GLU A 7 11.97 -10.96 21.69
N CYS A 8 10.70 -11.39 21.63
CA CYS A 8 10.26 -12.58 22.37
C CYS A 8 10.94 -13.86 21.84
N ARG A 9 11.17 -13.94 20.52
CA ARG A 9 11.88 -15.06 19.90
C ARG A 9 13.33 -15.12 20.34
N ARG A 10 14.04 -13.98 20.31
CA ARG A 10 15.43 -13.85 20.77
C ARG A 10 15.58 -14.22 22.25
N ARG A 11 14.62 -13.80 23.08
CA ARG A 11 14.61 -14.08 24.53
C ARG A 11 14.00 -15.44 24.89
N LYS A 12 13.52 -16.22 23.91
CA LYS A 12 12.85 -17.52 24.09
C LYS A 12 11.64 -17.47 25.04
N GLN A 13 10.84 -16.40 24.98
CA GLN A 13 9.65 -16.19 25.82
C GLN A 13 8.34 -16.27 25.02
N LYS A 14 7.24 -16.59 25.71
CA LYS A 14 5.90 -16.63 25.11
C LYS A 14 5.46 -15.22 24.69
N CYS A 15 5.24 -15.02 23.39
CA CYS A 15 4.75 -13.75 22.86
C CYS A 15 3.23 -13.63 22.99
N SER A 16 2.74 -12.44 23.39
CA SER A 16 1.30 -12.13 23.44
C SER A 16 0.69 -11.82 22.07
N ARG A 17 1.52 -11.67 21.02
CA ARG A 17 1.12 -11.52 19.61
C ARG A 17 0.20 -10.33 19.29
N TYR A 18 0.27 -9.27 20.10
CA TYR A 18 -0.24 -7.94 19.76
C TYR A 18 0.94 -6.97 19.70
N TRP A 19 0.80 -5.86 18.97
CA TRP A 19 1.84 -4.84 18.90
C TRP A 19 1.46 -3.61 19.76
N PRO A 20 2.41 -3.08 20.58
CA PRO A 20 3.63 -3.74 21.04
C PRO A 20 3.28 -4.87 22.02
N CYS A 21 4.00 -6.00 22.00
CA CYS A 21 3.63 -7.14 22.85
C CYS A 21 3.82 -6.81 24.35
N ARG A 22 3.13 -7.51 25.26
CA ARG A 22 3.15 -7.20 26.72
C ARG A 22 4.56 -7.10 27.27
N HIS A 23 5.42 -8.03 26.86
CA HIS A 23 6.80 -8.09 27.31
C HIS A 23 7.64 -6.92 26.79
N CYS A 24 7.42 -6.49 25.55
CA CYS A 24 8.15 -5.37 24.96
C CYS A 24 7.68 -4.04 25.56
N GLY A 25 6.37 -3.86 25.80
CA GLY A 25 5.82 -2.69 26.48
C GLY A 25 6.36 -2.55 27.91
N THR A 26 6.33 -3.63 28.70
CA THR A 26 6.83 -3.63 30.10
C THR A 26 8.32 -3.30 30.17
N ARG A 27 9.10 -3.72 29.17
CA ARG A 27 10.55 -3.46 29.07
C ARG A 27 10.89 -2.10 28.45
N ARG A 28 9.88 -1.33 28.01
CA ARG A 28 10.04 -0.05 27.30
C ARG A 28 10.84 -0.17 25.99
N VAL A 29 10.75 -1.33 25.34
CA VAL A 29 11.34 -1.62 24.01
C VAL A 29 10.25 -1.80 22.95
N ALA A 30 9.14 -1.05 23.08
CA ALA A 30 8.02 -1.13 22.16
C ALA A 30 8.43 -0.85 20.70
N ASN A 31 9.38 0.07 20.51
CA ASN A 31 9.93 0.44 19.20
C ASN A 31 10.72 -0.69 18.52
N GLU A 32 11.31 -1.58 19.31
CA GLU A 32 12.06 -2.75 18.81
C GLU A 32 11.16 -3.98 18.63
N CYS A 33 9.88 -3.88 18.99
CA CYS A 33 8.93 -4.98 18.89
C CYS A 33 8.51 -5.18 17.43
N THR A 34 9.21 -6.05 16.70
CA THR A 34 8.90 -6.32 15.28
C THR A 34 8.35 -7.72 15.08
N PHE A 35 7.26 -7.83 14.33
CA PHE A 35 6.71 -9.11 13.89
C PHE A 35 7.13 -9.31 12.43
N GLN A 36 7.80 -10.42 12.14
CA GLN A 36 8.17 -10.74 10.76
C GLN A 36 6.88 -10.95 9.95
N SER A 37 6.66 -10.07 8.98
CA SER A 37 5.59 -10.22 8.00
C SER A 37 5.93 -11.34 7.02
N VAL A 38 4.91 -11.99 6.45
CA VAL A 38 5.10 -13.06 5.44
C VAL A 38 5.90 -12.56 4.23
N LEU A 39 5.84 -11.25 3.95
CA LEU A 39 6.61 -10.62 2.88
C LEU A 39 8.12 -10.58 3.20
N GLU A 40 8.52 -10.37 4.46
CA GLU A 40 9.92 -10.26 4.91
C GLU A 40 10.68 -11.59 5.03
N VAL A 41 10.03 -12.73 4.86
CA VAL A 41 10.66 -14.04 5.10
C VAL A 41 11.72 -14.40 4.06
N LYS A 42 11.74 -13.74 2.89
CA LYS A 42 12.80 -13.94 1.88
C LYS A 42 14.02 -13.11 2.22
N ALA A 43 15.21 -13.70 2.02
CA ALA A 43 16.47 -12.99 2.19
C ALA A 43 16.41 -11.66 1.42
N PRO A 44 16.88 -10.54 2.01
CA PRO A 44 16.78 -9.24 1.38
C PRO A 44 17.45 -9.21 0.00
N GLU A 45 18.49 -10.02 -0.18
CA GLU A 45 19.18 -10.24 -1.45
C GLU A 45 18.30 -10.96 -2.49
N GLU A 46 17.60 -12.04 -2.10
CA GLU A 46 16.67 -12.75 -2.99
C GLU A 46 15.50 -11.86 -3.42
N ARG A 47 15.01 -11.01 -2.50
CA ARG A 47 13.98 -10.02 -2.82
C ARG A 47 14.50 -9.00 -3.84
N ARG A 48 15.71 -8.46 -3.64
CA ARG A 48 16.34 -7.52 -4.58
C ARG A 48 16.52 -8.14 -5.95
N ALA A 49 17.13 -9.33 -6.02
CA ALA A 49 17.31 -10.06 -7.27
C ALA A 49 15.98 -10.33 -8.00
N ARG A 50 14.89 -10.58 -7.28
CA ARG A 50 13.55 -10.72 -7.87
C ARG A 50 13.01 -9.41 -8.44
N LEU A 51 13.22 -8.30 -7.75
CA LEU A 51 12.80 -6.98 -8.23
C LEU A 51 13.63 -6.56 -9.45
N ASP A 52 14.94 -6.81 -9.42
CA ASP A 52 15.85 -6.52 -10.55
C ASP A 52 15.47 -7.36 -11.79
N LYS A 53 15.12 -8.64 -11.60
CA LYS A 53 14.62 -9.50 -12.68
C LYS A 53 13.31 -8.98 -13.27
N LEU A 54 12.38 -8.55 -12.42
CA LEU A 54 11.10 -8.01 -12.87
C LEU A 54 11.28 -6.66 -13.59
N ALA A 55 12.20 -5.81 -13.14
CA ALA A 55 12.54 -4.56 -13.81
C ALA A 55 13.13 -4.81 -15.20
N ALA A 56 14.08 -5.75 -15.32
CA ALA A 56 14.69 -6.12 -16.60
C ALA A 56 13.67 -6.74 -17.58
N GLU A 57 12.70 -7.51 -17.09
CA GLU A 57 11.60 -8.04 -17.91
C GLU A 57 10.67 -6.92 -18.41
N MET A 58 10.49 -5.86 -17.62
CA MET A 58 9.61 -4.73 -17.95
C MET A 58 10.25 -3.69 -18.88
N GLU A 59 11.58 -3.57 -18.89
CA GLU A 59 12.34 -2.70 -19.80
C GLU A 59 12.17 -3.08 -21.29
N GLY A 60 11.76 -4.32 -21.59
CA GLY A 60 11.41 -4.76 -22.95
C GLY A 60 9.91 -4.72 -23.27
N ALA A 61 9.07 -4.44 -22.27
CA ALA A 61 7.61 -4.56 -22.35
C ALA A 61 6.89 -3.24 -22.05
N SER A 62 7.58 -2.09 -22.11
CA SER A 62 6.90 -0.79 -22.08
C SER A 62 6.08 -0.59 -23.35
N PHE A 63 4.91 -1.22 -23.37
CA PHE A 63 3.89 -1.09 -24.40
C PHE A 63 3.37 0.36 -24.51
N PHE A 64 3.52 1.16 -23.44
CA PHE A 64 3.16 2.58 -23.43
C PHE A 64 4.24 3.52 -24.01
N SER A 65 5.43 3.01 -24.35
CA SER A 65 6.49 3.78 -25.00
C SER A 65 6.54 3.56 -26.51
N GLN A 66 5.53 2.94 -27.12
CA GLN A 66 5.27 3.24 -28.53
C GLN A 66 4.89 4.71 -28.56
N ALA A 67 5.85 5.54 -28.94
CA ALA A 67 5.66 6.97 -29.14
C ALA A 67 4.31 7.18 -29.82
N LEU A 68 3.41 7.88 -29.13
CA LEU A 68 2.21 8.46 -29.69
C LEU A 68 2.65 9.43 -30.79
N ASN A 69 2.96 8.89 -31.96
CA ASN A 69 2.91 9.60 -33.22
C ASN A 69 1.60 9.26 -33.94
N GLU A 70 0.55 8.97 -33.17
CA GLU A 70 -0.81 9.14 -33.64
C GLU A 70 -1.08 10.64 -33.55
N GLU A 71 -1.16 11.27 -34.72
CA GLU A 71 -1.67 12.62 -34.86
C GLU A 71 -3.01 12.66 -34.14
N LEU A 72 -3.06 13.38 -33.02
CA LEU A 72 -4.32 13.76 -32.39
C LEU A 72 -5.04 14.62 -33.41
N ASP A 73 -5.95 14.00 -34.16
CA ASP A 73 -6.95 14.71 -34.94
C ASP A 73 -7.75 15.58 -33.96
N ASP A 74 -7.57 16.89 -34.07
CA ASP A 74 -8.23 17.98 -33.34
C ASP A 74 -9.77 17.97 -33.47
N GLY A 75 -10.34 16.92 -34.09
CA GLY A 75 -11.76 16.77 -34.40
C GLY A 75 -12.58 15.89 -33.45
N SER A 76 -12.00 15.27 -32.42
CA SER A 76 -12.78 14.41 -31.52
C SER A 76 -13.12 15.11 -30.19
N PRO A 77 -14.42 15.34 -29.88
CA PRO A 77 -14.80 15.83 -28.56
C PRO A 77 -14.49 14.72 -27.55
N SER A 78 -13.43 14.90 -26.75
CA SER A 78 -13.25 14.10 -25.54
C SER A 78 -14.41 14.44 -24.61
N THR A 79 -15.47 13.64 -24.71
CA THR A 79 -16.69 13.84 -23.96
C THR A 79 -16.52 13.21 -22.59
N VAL A 80 -17.02 13.91 -21.58
CA VAL A 80 -17.15 13.45 -20.19
C VAL A 80 -17.89 12.11 -20.07
N ASP A 81 -18.58 11.68 -21.12
CA ASP A 81 -19.22 10.37 -21.28
C ASP A 81 -18.26 9.19 -21.16
N ASP A 82 -17.02 9.28 -21.67
CA ASP A 82 -16.03 8.19 -21.53
C ASP A 82 -15.58 8.02 -20.07
N LEU A 83 -15.52 9.13 -19.32
CA LEU A 83 -15.17 9.12 -17.91
C LEU A 83 -16.33 8.59 -17.04
N GLU A 84 -17.57 8.85 -17.45
CA GLU A 84 -18.78 8.33 -16.81
C GLU A 84 -18.98 6.83 -17.09
N ALA A 85 -18.64 6.35 -18.30
CA ALA A 85 -18.67 4.92 -18.64
C ALA A 85 -17.72 4.07 -17.77
N LEU A 86 -16.62 4.68 -17.29
CA LEU A 86 -15.70 4.06 -16.34
C LEU A 86 -16.17 4.14 -14.88
N GLY A 87 -17.36 4.70 -14.63
CA GLY A 87 -17.98 4.78 -13.31
C GLY A 87 -17.47 5.94 -12.44
N TYR A 88 -16.70 6.87 -13.00
CA TYR A 88 -16.22 8.07 -12.30
C TYR A 88 -17.16 9.27 -12.47
N SER A 89 -18.46 9.00 -12.62
CA SER A 89 -19.50 10.03 -12.62
C SER A 89 -19.40 10.91 -11.38
N SER A 90 -19.35 12.23 -11.61
CA SER A 90 -19.24 13.27 -10.58
C SER A 90 -20.34 13.17 -9.51
N ALA A 91 -21.46 12.52 -9.82
CA ALA A 91 -22.56 12.27 -8.88
C ALA A 91 -22.18 11.36 -7.69
N HIS A 92 -21.11 10.55 -7.79
CA HIS A 92 -20.65 9.69 -6.70
C HIS A 92 -19.58 10.34 -5.80
N ALA A 93 -19.05 11.51 -6.15
CA ALA A 93 -18.00 12.19 -5.39
C ALA A 93 -18.50 12.86 -4.09
N VAL A 94 -19.82 13.04 -3.92
CA VAL A 94 -20.39 13.82 -2.80
C VAL A 94 -21.12 12.97 -1.74
N SER A 95 -21.10 11.64 -1.83
CA SER A 95 -21.96 10.79 -0.98
C SER A 95 -21.20 9.86 -0.03
N SER A 96 -20.15 10.34 0.66
CA SER A 96 -19.65 9.70 1.90
C SER A 96 -18.65 10.59 2.67
N CYS A 97 -19.12 11.72 3.23
CA CYS A 97 -18.51 12.39 4.37
C CYS A 97 -19.58 13.27 5.07
N SER A 98 -20.58 12.63 5.66
CA SER A 98 -21.39 13.31 6.69
C SER A 98 -20.54 13.39 7.96
N LEU A 99 -19.94 14.55 8.21
CA LEU A 99 -19.45 14.95 9.53
C LEU A 99 -20.04 16.33 9.83
N GLU A 100 -20.74 16.37 10.96
CA GLU A 100 -21.65 17.41 11.40
C GLU A 100 -20.95 18.75 11.68
N PRO A 101 -21.59 19.91 11.46
CA PRO A 101 -21.18 21.14 12.09
C PRO A 101 -21.73 21.19 13.53
N GLU A 102 -20.94 20.73 14.50
CA GLU A 102 -21.06 21.19 15.89
C GLU A 102 -20.22 22.48 15.99
N GLU A 103 -20.88 23.64 16.11
CA GLU A 103 -20.22 24.78 16.76
C GLU A 103 -21.16 25.48 17.73
N GLN A 104 -20.60 25.67 18.91
CA GLN A 104 -21.25 25.96 20.17
C GLN A 104 -21.20 27.46 20.44
N GLN A 105 -22.35 27.94 20.91
CA GLN A 105 -22.57 29.13 21.72
C GLN A 105 -21.36 29.58 22.58
N VAL A 106 -20.92 30.84 22.37
CA VAL A 106 -20.41 31.73 23.43
C VAL A 106 -20.90 33.15 23.17
#